data_AF-A0A6H1WXE9-F1
#
_entry.id   AF-A0A6H1WXE9-F1
#
_cell.length_a   1.000
_cell.length_b   1.000
_cell.length_c   1.000
_cell.angle_alpha   90.00
_cell.angle_beta   90.00
_cell.angle_gamma   90.00
#
_symmetry.space_group_name_H-M   'P 1'
#
loop_
_entity.id
_entity.type
_entity.pdbx_description
1 polymer ?
#
loop_
_entity_poly.entity_id
_entity_poly.type
_entity_poly.pdbx_seq_one_letter_code
_entity_poly.pdbx_strand_id
1 'polypeptide(L)' 'MYEVQMKYLDKYDDCLPVMFTCENFDIYDFGYRFENIQMDNFILANLEVNKDDIALMKIK' A
#
# COMPACT_ATOMS: atom_id res chain seq x y z
N MET A 1 -2.75 -12.54 4.23
CA MET A 1 -2.01 -11.77 3.21
C MET A 1 -3.03 -11.00 2.38
N TYR A 2 -2.87 -9.67 2.33
CA TYR A 2 -3.79 -8.71 1.74
C TYR A 2 -3.19 -8.13 0.46
N GLU A 3 -4.03 -7.73 -0.48
CA GLU A 3 -3.61 -7.10 -1.74
C GLU A 3 -4.12 -5.66 -1.76
N VAL A 4 -3.23 -4.72 -2.09
CA VAL A 4 -3.49 -3.29 -1.98
C VAL A 4 -3.10 -2.60 -3.28
N GLN A 5 -3.98 -1.72 -3.77
CA GLN A 5 -3.71 -0.82 -4.88
C GLN A 5 -3.73 0.62 -4.36
N MET A 6 -2.59 1.30 -4.50
CA MET A 6 -2.45 2.74 -4.25
C MET A 6 -2.75 3.52 -5.52
N LYS A 7 -3.37 4.69 -5.36
CA LYS A 7 -3.65 5.61 -6.47
C LYS A 7 -2.36 6.23 -7.02
N TYR A 8 -1.43 6.64 -6.15
CA TYR A 8 -0.26 7.41 -6.55
C TYR A 8 0.94 7.12 -5.65
N LEU A 9 2.13 7.04 -6.26
CA LEU A 9 3.41 7.25 -5.58
C LEU A 9 4.05 8.43 -6.30
N ASP A 10 4.18 9.58 -5.62
CA ASP A 10 4.53 10.88 -6.20
C ASP A 10 5.99 11.00 -6.70
N LYS A 11 6.59 9.88 -7.11
CA LYS A 11 8.02 9.79 -7.36
C LYS A 11 8.39 9.99 -8.84
N TYR A 12 7.45 9.90 -9.79
CA TYR A 12 7.85 9.78 -11.21
C TYR A 12 6.93 10.42 -12.29
N ASP A 13 5.94 11.27 -11.98
CA ASP A 13 4.95 11.77 -12.97
C ASP A 13 4.17 10.67 -13.74
N ASP A 14 4.44 9.39 -13.46
CA ASP A 14 3.71 8.24 -13.99
C ASP A 14 2.49 7.98 -13.10
N CYS A 15 1.30 8.23 -13.64
CA CYS A 15 0.01 7.98 -13.00
C CYS A 15 -0.35 6.48 -12.87
N LEU A 16 0.65 5.59 -12.81
CA LEU A 16 0.39 4.17 -12.71
C LEU A 16 0.12 3.78 -11.26
N PRO A 17 -0.99 3.09 -10.98
CA PRO A 17 -1.29 2.63 -9.64
C PRO A 17 -0.22 1.63 -9.17
N VAL A 18 0.23 1.80 -7.94
CA VAL A 18 1.19 0.88 -7.31
C VAL A 18 0.42 -0.24 -6.65
N MET A 19 0.78 -1.49 -6.95
CA MET A 19 0.20 -2.67 -6.31
C MET A 19 1.23 -3.37 -5.44
N PHE A 20 0.81 -3.80 -4.25
CA PHE A 20 1.63 -4.59 -3.36
C PHE A 20 0.78 -5.55 -2.53
N THR A 21 1.44 -6.54 -1.93
CA THR A 21 0.81 -7.41 -0.92
C THR A 21 1.41 -7.14 0.45
N CYS A 22 0.63 -7.26 1.52
CA CYS A 22 1.12 -7.18 2.90
C CYS A 22 0.62 -8.36 3.73
N GLU A 23 1.28 -8.65 4.85
CA GLU A 23 0.79 -9.68 5.78
C GLU A 23 -0.24 -9.13 6.73
N ASN A 24 0.00 -7.92 7.26
CA ASN A 24 -0.84 -7.24 8.22
C ASN A 24 -1.07 -5.78 7.81
N PHE A 25 -2.16 -5.20 8.30
CA PHE A 25 -2.40 -3.78 8.21
C PHE A 25 -3.23 -3.29 9.39
N ASP A 26 -3.00 -2.03 9.77
CA ASP A 26 -3.77 -1.30 10.76
C ASP A 26 -4.41 -0.07 10.11
N ILE A 27 -5.66 0.22 10.49
CA ILE A 27 -6.38 1.43 10.11
C ILE A 27 -6.42 2.36 11.32
N TYR A 28 -6.05 3.62 11.12
CA TYR A 28 -6.14 4.66 12.13
C TYR A 28 -6.64 5.97 11.50
N ASP A 29 -6.93 6.98 12.33
CA ASP A 29 -7.61 8.21 11.91
C ASP A 29 -6.94 8.93 10.72
N PHE A 30 -5.63 8.75 10.56
CA PHE A 30 -4.83 9.42 9.53
C PHE A 30 -4.55 8.55 8.30
N GLY A 31 -4.78 7.23 8.35
CA GLY A 31 -4.49 6.38 7.20
C GLY A 31 -4.35 4.89 7.51
N TYR A 32 -3.50 4.25 6.71
CA TYR A 32 -3.20 2.83 6.77
C TYR A 32 -1.71 2.61 7.04
N ARG A 33 -1.40 1.67 7.92
CA ARG A 33 -0.05 1.14 8.09
C ARG A 33 -0.04 -0.31 7.64
N PHE A 34 0.82 -0.62 6.69
CA PHE A 34 1.01 -1.97 6.16
C PHE A 34 2.32 -2.54 6.69
N GLU A 35 2.35 -3.84 6.98
CA GLU A 35 3.55 -4.53 7.48
C GLU A 35 3.88 -5.77 6.64
N ASN A 36 5.17 -6.09 6.54
CA ASN A 36 5.72 -7.18 5.73
C ASN A 36 5.22 -7.11 4.29
N ILE A 37 5.55 -6.01 3.62
CA ILE A 37 5.08 -5.69 2.28
C ILE A 37 6.01 -6.33 1.26
N GLN A 38 5.42 -6.95 0.25
CA GLN A 38 6.11 -7.42 -0.94
C GLN A 38 5.59 -6.64 -2.15
N MET A 39 6.51 -5.97 -2.83
CA MET A 39 6.25 -5.14 -4.02
C MET A 39 7.33 -5.45 -5.06
N ASP A 40 6.95 -6.14 -6.14
CA ASP A 40 7.89 -6.67 -7.14
C ASP A 40 9.07 -7.44 -6.50
N ASN A 41 10.29 -6.93 -6.67
CA ASN A 41 11.53 -7.49 -6.12
C ASN A 41 11.94 -6.87 -4.77
N PHE A 42 11.08 -6.03 -4.18
CA PHE A 42 11.33 -5.36 -2.92
C PHE A 42 10.50 -5.96 -1.79
N ILE A 43 11.14 -6.05 -0.62
CA ILE A 43 10.48 -6.34 0.65
C ILE A 43 10.64 -5.10 1.52
N LEU A 44 9.52 -4.57 2.01
CA LEU A 44 9.50 -3.45 2.94
C LEU A 44 8.94 -3.92 4.29
N ALA A 45 9.61 -3.52 5.38
CA ALA A 45 9.15 -3.86 6.73
C ALA A 45 7.78 -3.21 7.03
N ASN A 46 7.61 -1.94 6.64
CA ASN A 46 6.35 -1.23 6.76
C ASN A 46 6.21 -0.10 5.72
N LEU A 47 4.96 0.36 5.53
CA LEU A 47 4.59 1.53 4.74
C LEU A 47 3.36 2.18 5.38
N GLU A 48 3.44 3.48 5.64
CA GLU A 48 2.30 4.28 6.08
C GLU A 48 1.83 5.18 4.94
N VAL A 49 0.51 5.20 4.71
CA VAL A 49 -0.11 5.97 3.62
C VAL A 49 -1.39 6.61 4.11
N ASN A 50 -1.73 7.78 3.55
CA ASN A 50 -2.98 8.43 3.88
C ASN A 50 -4.16 7.67 3.27
N LYS A 51 -5.34 7.81 3.88
CA LYS A 51 -6.57 7.19 3.37
C LYS A 51 -6.93 7.61 1.93
N ASP A 52 -6.51 8.81 1.53
CA ASP A 52 -6.82 9.36 0.22
C ASP A 52 -5.98 8.71 -0.90
N ASP A 53 -4.85 8.10 -0.53
CA ASP A 53 -3.87 7.49 -1.43
C ASP A 53 -4.19 6.03 -1.76
N ILE A 54 -5.13 5.39 -1.04
CA ILE A 54 -5.60 4.02 -1.35
C ILE A 54 -6.73 4.05 -2.37
N ALA A 55 -6.62 3.22 -3.42
CA ALA A 55 -7.67 3.01 -4.42
C ALA A 55 -8.56 1.82 -4.08
N LEU A 56 -7.94 0.70 -3.69
CA LEU A 56 -8.62 -0.57 -3.44
C LEU A 56 -7.80 -1.41 -2.46
N MET A 57 -8.50 -2.13 -1.57
CA MET A 57 -7.91 -3.15 -0.71
C MET A 57 -8.74 -4.42 -0.81
N LYS A 58 -8.10 -5.55 -1.10
CA LYS A 58 -8.72 -6.87 -1.12
C LYS A 58 -8.12 -7.74 -0.02
N ILE A 59 -9.00 -8.20 0.86
CA ILE A 59 -8.69 -9.18 1.89
C ILE A 59 -8.87 -10.58 1.29
N LYS A 60 -7.84 -11.43 1.35
CA LYS A 60 -7.93 -12.85 0.97
C LYS A 60 -8.43 -13.70 2.12
#